data_AF-A0A6V8PLG0-F1
#
_entry.id   AF-A0A6V8PLG0-F1
#
_cell.length_a   1.000
_cell.length_b   1.000
_cell.length_c   1.000
_cell.angle_alpha   90.00
_cell.angle_beta   90.00
_cell.angle_gamma   90.00
#
_symmetry.space_group_name_H-M   'P 1'
#
loop_
_entity.id
_entity.type
_entity.pdbx_description
1 polymer ?
#
loop_
_entity_poly.entity_id
_entity_poly.type
_entity_poly.pdbx_seq_one_letter_code
_entity_poly.pdbx_strand_id
1 'polypeptide(L)'
;VVVSAMAGETDKLINLAHQVSSNPSEREMDLLLSSGERVTSALTAIAIEELGYKAMAFTGRQMGIITDDAHTKAKIERIAAERAKKALDDGYIVVVAGFQGITEGGSDVTTLGRGGSDLSAVAIASALNADLCEIYTDVDGNYTTDPDIVPEARKLDKISYEEMLELASLGVKVLQTRSVEFAMKHEVPVVVRSSFNDNQGTLVTKEDEDMEKVVASGVAYDKNQAKITVMGAPDKPGIAARLFKGIADAGIVV
;
A
#
# COMPACT_ATOMS: atom_id res chain seq x y z
N VAL A 1 8.86 9.18 -8.24
CA VAL A 1 8.02 8.11 -8.83
C VAL A 1 8.28 6.83 -8.06
N VAL A 2 7.25 6.14 -7.57
CA VAL A 2 7.37 4.80 -6.98
C VAL A 2 6.72 3.80 -7.93
N VAL A 3 7.37 2.67 -8.18
CA VAL A 3 6.84 1.65 -9.09
C VAL A 3 6.71 0.29 -8.42
N SER A 4 5.66 -0.43 -8.79
CA SER A 4 5.45 -1.85 -8.48
C SER A 4 6.16 -2.74 -9.50
N ALA A 5 6.20 -4.05 -9.23
CA ALA A 5 6.57 -5.02 -10.24
C ALA A 5 5.56 -5.00 -11.42
N MET A 6 6.03 -5.36 -12.62
CA MET A 6 5.14 -5.54 -13.77
C MET A 6 4.07 -6.59 -13.49
N ALA A 7 2.89 -6.43 -14.11
CA ALA A 7 1.75 -7.30 -13.90
C ALA A 7 2.12 -8.79 -14.08
N GLY A 8 1.78 -9.60 -13.08
CA GLY A 8 2.03 -11.04 -13.07
C GLY A 8 3.45 -11.49 -12.68
N GLU A 9 4.43 -10.59 -12.60
CA GLU A 9 5.81 -10.99 -12.25
C GLU A 9 5.94 -11.41 -10.78
N THR A 10 5.25 -10.74 -9.85
CA THR A 10 5.24 -11.14 -8.44
C THR A 10 4.69 -12.56 -8.27
N ASP A 11 3.55 -12.88 -8.89
CA ASP A 11 2.94 -14.22 -8.82
C ASP A 11 3.84 -15.28 -9.45
N LYS A 12 4.50 -14.96 -10.57
CA LYS A 12 5.47 -15.84 -11.22
C LYS A 12 6.66 -16.14 -10.30
N LEU A 13 7.20 -15.15 -9.60
CA LEU A 13 8.28 -15.34 -8.62
C LEU A 13 7.84 -16.21 -7.44
N ILE A 14 6.64 -15.98 -6.89
CA ILE A 14 6.05 -16.82 -5.84
C ILE A 14 5.93 -18.27 -6.32
N ASN A 15 5.41 -18.48 -7.53
CA ASN A 15 5.25 -19.82 -8.11
C ASN A 15 6.61 -20.53 -8.30
N LEU A 16 7.66 -19.81 -8.71
CA LEU A 16 9.01 -20.36 -8.83
C LEU A 16 9.57 -20.80 -7.48
N ALA A 17 9.37 -20.01 -6.42
CA ALA A 17 9.80 -20.40 -5.08
C ALA A 17 9.11 -21.71 -4.63
N HIS A 18 7.80 -21.83 -4.92
CA HIS A 18 7.02 -23.02 -4.57
C HIS A 18 7.33 -24.26 -5.41
N GLN A 19 7.93 -24.09 -6.60
CA GLN A 19 8.49 -25.22 -7.35
C GLN A 19 9.76 -25.78 -6.69
N VAL A 20 10.49 -24.96 -5.93
CA VAL A 20 11.71 -25.37 -5.22
C VAL A 20 11.42 -25.90 -3.83
N SER A 21 10.47 -25.29 -3.09
CA SER A 21 10.10 -25.69 -1.73
C SER A 21 8.61 -25.48 -1.47
N SER A 22 7.96 -26.43 -0.79
CA SER A 22 6.57 -26.23 -0.33
C SER A 22 6.45 -25.17 0.77
N ASN A 23 7.54 -24.87 1.47
CA ASN A 23 7.61 -23.87 2.53
C ASN A 23 8.92 -23.06 2.39
N PRO A 24 9.01 -22.15 1.39
CA PRO A 24 10.18 -21.30 1.23
C PRO A 24 10.31 -20.37 2.45
N SER A 25 11.54 -20.14 2.91
CA SER A 25 11.78 -19.25 4.05
C SER A 25 11.41 -17.80 3.70
N GLU A 26 10.69 -17.13 4.60
CA GLU A 26 10.21 -15.75 4.43
C GLU A 26 11.33 -14.75 4.06
N ARG A 27 12.53 -14.91 4.65
CA ARG A 27 13.70 -14.09 4.32
C ARG A 27 14.12 -14.17 2.85
N GLU A 28 14.15 -15.38 2.29
CA GLU A 28 14.51 -15.59 0.88
C GLU A 28 13.37 -15.18 -0.04
N MET A 29 12.12 -15.29 0.42
CA MET A 29 10.97 -14.75 -0.30
C MET A 29 11.09 -13.23 -0.44
N ASP A 30 11.47 -12.51 0.60
CA ASP A 30 11.65 -11.05 0.52
C ASP A 30 12.74 -10.67 -0.49
N LEU A 31 13.88 -11.36 -0.46
CA LEU A 31 14.93 -11.16 -1.44
C LEU A 31 14.44 -11.44 -2.86
N LEU A 32 13.72 -12.53 -3.08
CA LEU A 32 13.18 -12.93 -4.37
C LEU A 32 12.18 -11.90 -4.91
N LEU A 33 11.17 -11.55 -4.12
CA LEU A 33 10.08 -10.67 -4.56
C LEU A 33 10.55 -9.24 -4.81
N SER A 34 11.52 -8.74 -4.02
CA SER A 34 12.12 -7.42 -4.24
C SER A 34 12.76 -7.25 -5.62
N SER A 35 13.13 -8.35 -6.29
CA SER A 35 13.73 -8.29 -7.62
C SER A 35 12.77 -7.73 -8.68
N GLY A 36 11.47 -7.93 -8.53
CA GLY A 36 10.44 -7.47 -9.47
C GLY A 36 10.36 -5.95 -9.57
N GLU A 37 10.28 -5.24 -8.44
CA GLU A 37 10.29 -3.77 -8.46
C GLU A 37 11.65 -3.23 -8.91
N ARG A 38 12.75 -3.90 -8.61
CA ARG A 38 14.09 -3.47 -9.04
C ARG A 38 14.21 -3.44 -10.55
N VAL A 39 13.74 -4.49 -11.23
CA VAL A 39 13.68 -4.52 -12.71
C VAL A 39 12.83 -3.36 -13.22
N THR A 40 11.63 -3.17 -12.66
CA THR A 40 10.69 -2.15 -13.14
C THR A 40 11.24 -0.74 -12.94
N SER A 41 11.80 -0.43 -11.77
CA SER A 41 12.40 0.88 -11.48
C SER A 41 13.54 1.25 -12.42
N ALA A 42 14.39 0.27 -12.78
CA ALA A 42 15.47 0.48 -13.72
C ALA A 42 14.93 0.75 -15.14
N LEU A 43 13.96 -0.05 -15.61
CA LEU A 43 13.33 0.15 -16.91
C LEU A 43 12.61 1.50 -17.02
N THR A 44 11.89 1.90 -15.97
CA THR A 44 11.23 3.21 -15.92
C THR A 44 12.25 4.35 -15.95
N ALA A 45 13.36 4.26 -15.21
CA ALA A 45 14.40 5.29 -15.27
C ALA A 45 15.01 5.40 -16.69
N ILE A 46 15.33 4.27 -17.33
CA ILE A 46 15.84 4.23 -18.72
C ILE A 46 14.83 4.88 -19.68
N ALA A 47 13.54 4.59 -19.55
CA ALA A 47 12.51 5.18 -20.41
C ALA A 47 12.41 6.71 -20.24
N ILE A 48 12.55 7.21 -19.01
CA ILE A 48 12.54 8.65 -18.73
C ILE A 48 13.80 9.33 -19.30
N GLU A 49 14.95 8.66 -19.23
CA GLU A 49 16.19 9.12 -19.86
C GLU A 49 16.08 9.24 -21.38
N GLU A 50 15.46 8.25 -22.03
CA GLU A 50 15.21 8.26 -23.48
C GLU A 50 14.28 9.42 -23.90
N LEU A 51 13.37 9.85 -23.01
CA LEU A 51 12.54 11.04 -23.22
C LEU A 51 13.29 12.37 -23.01
N GLY A 52 14.58 12.33 -22.69
CA GLY A 52 15.45 13.50 -22.55
C GLY A 52 15.50 14.10 -21.14
N TYR A 53 14.95 13.41 -20.14
CA TYR A 53 14.99 13.85 -18.74
C TYR A 53 16.08 13.13 -17.96
N LYS A 54 16.59 13.74 -16.89
CA LYS A 54 17.49 13.03 -15.96
C LYS A 54 16.64 12.13 -15.05
N ALA A 55 16.94 10.84 -14.98
CA ALA A 55 16.31 9.93 -14.02
C ALA A 55 17.33 9.09 -13.29
N MET A 56 16.97 8.61 -12.09
CA MET A 56 17.81 7.70 -11.33
C MET A 56 16.95 6.71 -10.55
N ALA A 57 17.23 5.42 -10.72
CA ALA A 57 16.55 4.36 -9.99
C ALA A 57 17.16 4.13 -8.59
N PHE A 58 16.31 3.94 -7.59
CA PHE A 58 16.68 3.66 -6.21
C PHE A 58 15.97 2.40 -5.71
N THR A 59 16.70 1.53 -5.02
CA THR A 59 16.10 0.47 -4.21
C THR A 59 15.67 1.00 -2.84
N GLY A 60 14.83 0.25 -2.11
CA GLY A 60 14.47 0.61 -0.73
C GLY A 60 15.69 0.80 0.18
N ARG A 61 16.74 0.00 -0.02
CA ARG A 61 18.05 0.19 0.65
C ARG A 61 18.69 1.54 0.33
N GLN A 62 18.67 1.95 -0.95
CA GLN A 62 19.28 3.21 -1.37
C GLN A 62 18.45 4.44 -0.96
N MET A 63 17.14 4.26 -0.78
CA MET A 63 16.25 5.22 -0.14
C MET A 63 16.43 5.27 1.39
N GLY A 64 17.06 4.26 1.98
CA GLY A 64 17.21 4.12 3.42
C GLY A 64 15.88 3.84 4.12
N ILE A 65 15.02 3.00 3.53
CA ILE A 65 13.79 2.51 4.16
C ILE A 65 14.16 1.42 5.16
N ILE A 66 14.12 1.76 6.45
CA ILE A 66 14.43 0.86 7.55
C ILE A 66 13.13 0.26 8.09
N THR A 67 13.16 -1.04 8.31
CA THR A 67 12.02 -1.85 8.75
C THR A 67 12.40 -2.77 9.92
N ASP A 68 11.37 -3.32 10.57
CA ASP A 68 11.53 -4.47 11.47
C ASP A 68 11.91 -5.76 10.71
N ASP A 69 12.22 -6.84 11.43
CA ASP A 69 12.65 -8.13 10.88
C ASP A 69 11.48 -9.09 10.54
N ALA A 70 10.24 -8.57 10.58
CA ALA A 70 9.04 -9.33 10.26
C ALA A 70 8.87 -9.51 8.74
N HIS A 71 9.72 -10.36 8.14
CA HIS A 71 9.72 -10.67 6.71
C HIS A 71 8.32 -10.92 6.14
N THR A 72 8.11 -10.59 4.85
CA THR A 72 6.82 -10.62 4.11
C THR A 72 5.74 -9.64 4.57
N LYS A 73 5.91 -8.96 5.71
CA LYS A 73 4.90 -8.06 6.30
C LYS A 73 5.52 -6.96 7.16
N ALA A 74 6.75 -6.57 6.85
CA ALA A 74 7.58 -5.73 7.69
C ALA A 74 6.97 -4.33 7.84
N LYS A 75 7.23 -3.69 8.99
CA LYS A 75 6.77 -2.34 9.30
C LYS A 75 7.89 -1.34 9.11
N ILE A 76 7.58 -0.22 8.48
CA ILE A 76 8.54 0.89 8.30
C ILE A 76 8.76 1.56 9.66
N GLU A 77 10.01 1.59 10.12
CA GLU A 77 10.41 2.29 11.32
C GLU A 77 10.85 3.73 11.01
N ARG A 78 11.64 3.91 9.94
CA ARG A 78 12.13 5.21 9.49
C ARG A 78 12.57 5.17 8.04
N ILE A 79 12.62 6.34 7.39
CA ILE A 79 13.15 6.52 6.04
C ILE A 79 14.15 7.68 6.05
N ALA A 80 15.40 7.40 5.68
CA ALA A 80 16.44 8.43 5.65
C ALA A 80 16.32 9.37 4.45
N ALA A 81 16.07 8.82 3.24
CA ALA A 81 15.91 9.55 1.97
C ALA A 81 17.05 10.52 1.55
N GLU A 82 18.15 10.61 2.30
CA GLU A 82 19.26 11.56 2.05
C GLU A 82 19.80 11.51 0.62
N ARG A 83 19.99 10.30 0.09
CA ARG A 83 20.54 10.09 -1.24
C ARG A 83 19.56 10.48 -2.34
N ALA A 84 18.26 10.35 -2.08
CA ALA A 84 17.20 10.78 -2.98
C ALA A 84 17.04 12.30 -2.96
N LYS A 85 17.09 12.94 -1.78
CA LYS A 85 17.06 14.40 -1.64
C LYS A 85 18.17 15.05 -2.47
N LYS A 86 19.40 14.55 -2.34
CA LYS A 86 20.52 15.03 -3.16
C LYS A 86 20.28 14.86 -4.67
N ALA A 87 19.74 13.71 -5.10
CA ALA A 87 19.45 13.49 -6.51
C ALA A 87 18.35 14.44 -7.02
N LEU A 88 17.32 14.72 -6.20
CA LEU A 88 16.30 15.71 -6.51
C LEU A 88 16.92 17.12 -6.65
N ASP A 89 17.82 17.50 -5.73
CA ASP A 89 18.55 18.78 -5.80
C ASP A 89 19.41 18.90 -7.07
N ASP A 90 19.97 17.79 -7.54
CA ASP A 90 20.76 17.70 -8.78
C ASP A 90 19.88 17.65 -10.06
N GLY A 91 18.54 17.72 -9.90
CA GLY A 91 17.56 17.77 -10.98
C GLY A 91 17.20 16.41 -11.58
N TYR A 92 17.39 15.32 -10.83
CA TYR A 92 16.97 13.98 -11.25
C TYR A 92 15.52 13.68 -10.87
N ILE A 93 14.81 12.99 -11.77
CA ILE A 93 13.58 12.28 -11.46
C ILE A 93 13.96 10.98 -10.72
N VAL A 94 13.68 10.94 -9.42
CA VAL A 94 13.93 9.75 -8.60
C VAL A 94 12.84 8.71 -8.83
N VAL A 95 13.25 7.53 -9.30
CA VAL A 95 12.39 6.35 -9.51
C VAL A 95 12.71 5.33 -8.43
N VAL A 96 11.75 4.98 -7.59
CA VAL A 96 11.96 4.09 -6.45
C VAL A 96 11.27 2.75 -6.70
N ALA A 97 12.00 1.67 -6.54
CA ALA A 97 11.41 0.33 -6.45
C ALA A 97 10.69 0.21 -5.09
N GLY A 98 9.35 0.19 -5.13
CA GLY A 98 8.47 0.13 -3.95
C GLY A 98 8.51 -1.22 -3.24
N PHE A 99 7.60 -1.42 -2.27
CA PHE A 99 7.33 -2.68 -1.55
C PHE A 99 8.48 -3.27 -0.70
N GLN A 100 9.71 -2.76 -0.85
CA GLN A 100 10.89 -3.26 -0.17
C GLN A 100 11.47 -2.28 0.86
N GLY A 101 12.12 -2.83 1.88
CA GLY A 101 12.92 -2.13 2.88
C GLY A 101 14.16 -2.95 3.25
N ILE A 102 14.84 -2.54 4.31
CA ILE A 102 15.95 -3.27 4.91
C ILE A 102 15.86 -3.27 6.43
N THR A 103 16.33 -4.35 7.05
CA THR A 103 16.51 -4.42 8.50
C THR A 103 17.52 -3.38 9.00
N GLU A 104 17.47 -3.09 10.30
CA GLU A 104 18.47 -2.23 10.96
C GLU A 104 19.90 -2.74 10.70
N GLY A 105 20.80 -1.84 10.30
CA GLY A 105 22.16 -2.19 9.88
C GLY A 105 22.29 -2.66 8.41
N GLY A 106 21.16 -2.87 7.72
CA GLY A 106 21.11 -3.15 6.29
C GLY A 106 21.57 -4.56 5.90
N SER A 107 21.37 -5.54 6.78
CA SER A 107 21.77 -6.93 6.56
C SER A 107 20.88 -7.63 5.54
N ASP A 108 19.57 -7.45 5.64
CA ASP A 108 18.58 -8.21 4.90
C ASP A 108 17.54 -7.33 4.24
N VAL A 109 17.07 -7.76 3.07
CA VAL A 109 15.94 -7.16 2.37
C VAL A 109 14.66 -7.65 3.05
N THR A 110 13.73 -6.72 3.29
CA THR A 110 12.39 -7.04 3.79
C THR A 110 11.34 -6.58 2.81
N THR A 111 10.16 -7.20 2.82
CA THR A 111 9.01 -6.69 2.07
C THR A 111 7.88 -6.25 2.99
N LEU A 112 7.12 -5.25 2.54
CA LEU A 112 6.08 -4.58 3.32
C LEU A 112 4.72 -5.31 3.30
N GLY A 113 4.65 -6.42 2.56
CA GLY A 113 3.44 -7.20 2.33
C GLY A 113 2.50 -6.59 1.30
N ARG A 114 1.26 -7.10 1.26
CA ARG A 114 0.25 -6.67 0.28
C ARG A 114 0.04 -5.15 0.35
N GLY A 115 0.05 -4.51 -0.82
CA GLY A 115 -0.07 -3.05 -0.89
C GLY A 115 1.20 -2.28 -0.54
N GLY A 116 2.34 -2.96 -0.46
CA GLY A 116 3.60 -2.35 -0.06
C GLY A 116 4.06 -1.20 -0.96
N SER A 117 3.68 -1.18 -2.24
CA SER A 117 4.00 -0.07 -3.15
C SER A 117 3.27 1.21 -2.77
N ASP A 118 1.96 1.15 -2.51
CA ASP A 118 1.16 2.30 -2.06
C ASP A 118 1.71 2.84 -0.73
N LEU A 119 1.99 1.92 0.20
CA LEU A 119 2.62 2.26 1.48
C LEU A 119 3.99 2.91 1.29
N SER A 120 4.81 2.43 0.35
CA SER A 120 6.11 3.02 0.03
C SER A 120 5.96 4.44 -0.51
N ALA A 121 4.99 4.67 -1.40
CA ALA A 121 4.73 5.98 -1.97
C ALA A 121 4.36 7.00 -0.89
N VAL A 122 3.40 6.66 -0.03
CA VAL A 122 2.96 7.53 1.08
C VAL A 122 4.10 7.76 2.09
N ALA A 123 4.85 6.71 2.44
CA ALA A 123 5.93 6.82 3.40
C ALA A 123 7.10 7.68 2.87
N ILE A 124 7.44 7.54 1.58
CA ILE A 124 8.44 8.38 0.93
C ILE A 124 7.96 9.82 0.82
N ALA A 125 6.68 10.04 0.48
CA ALA A 125 6.08 11.37 0.45
C ALA A 125 6.20 12.05 1.83
N SER A 126 5.89 11.34 2.91
CA SER A 126 6.11 11.84 4.28
C SER A 126 7.57 12.16 4.55
N ALA A 127 8.50 11.25 4.23
CA ALA A 127 9.93 11.42 4.50
C ALA A 127 10.60 12.56 3.72
N LEU A 128 10.02 12.91 2.56
CA LEU A 128 10.45 14.01 1.71
C LEU A 128 9.67 15.31 1.99
N ASN A 129 8.69 15.30 2.90
CA ASN A 129 7.74 16.40 3.12
C ASN A 129 7.07 16.86 1.82
N ALA A 130 6.61 15.90 1.01
CA ALA A 130 5.92 16.20 -0.25
C ALA A 130 4.54 16.82 0.03
N ASP A 131 4.13 17.76 -0.83
CA ASP A 131 2.82 18.42 -0.72
C ASP A 131 1.64 17.46 -1.01
N LEU A 132 1.90 16.43 -1.84
CA LEU A 132 0.89 15.51 -2.34
C LEU A 132 1.51 14.15 -2.69
N CYS A 133 0.80 13.07 -2.40
CA CYS A 133 1.10 11.73 -2.91
C CYS A 133 0.05 11.32 -3.94
N GLU A 134 0.45 11.04 -5.18
CA GLU A 134 -0.47 10.58 -6.23
C GLU A 134 -0.32 9.07 -6.41
N ILE A 135 -1.44 8.35 -6.30
CA ILE A 135 -1.53 6.91 -6.54
C ILE A 135 -2.25 6.70 -7.87
N TYR A 136 -1.50 6.18 -8.83
CA TYR A 136 -1.98 5.89 -10.17
C TYR A 136 -2.39 4.43 -10.29
N THR A 137 -3.63 4.19 -10.70
CA THR A 137 -4.25 2.86 -10.79
C THR A 137 -5.11 2.74 -12.06
N ASP A 138 -5.89 1.68 -12.19
CA ASP A 138 -6.80 1.43 -13.31
C ASP A 138 -8.18 2.11 -13.14
N VAL A 139 -8.54 2.52 -11.93
CA VAL A 139 -9.76 3.28 -11.63
C VAL A 139 -9.54 4.79 -11.59
N ASP A 140 -10.60 5.54 -11.89
CA ASP A 140 -10.58 7.02 -11.98
C ASP A 140 -10.63 7.76 -10.64
N GLY A 141 -10.72 7.03 -9.53
CA GLY A 141 -10.90 7.57 -8.18
C GLY A 141 -11.79 6.67 -7.34
N ASN A 142 -12.18 7.15 -6.17
CA ASN A 142 -13.16 6.49 -5.31
C ASN A 142 -14.57 6.90 -5.71
N TYR A 143 -15.48 5.92 -5.74
CA TYR A 143 -16.89 6.12 -6.05
C TYR A 143 -17.73 5.94 -4.80
N THR A 144 -18.94 6.50 -4.80
CA THR A 144 -19.94 6.32 -3.74
C THR A 144 -20.28 4.84 -3.50
N THR A 145 -20.10 3.97 -4.50
CA THR A 145 -20.22 2.51 -4.41
C THR A 145 -19.57 1.92 -5.65
N ASP A 146 -19.48 0.59 -5.73
CA ASP A 146 -19.02 -0.14 -6.91
C ASP A 146 -19.85 0.20 -8.17
N PRO A 147 -19.27 0.87 -9.19
CA PRO A 147 -19.96 1.25 -10.42
C PRO A 147 -20.34 0.06 -11.30
N ASP A 148 -19.69 -1.11 -11.13
CA ASP A 148 -20.04 -2.33 -11.87
C ASP A 148 -21.36 -2.94 -11.36
N ILE A 149 -21.78 -2.59 -10.14
CA ILE A 149 -23.06 -3.02 -9.56
C ILE A 149 -24.12 -1.93 -9.65
N VAL A 150 -23.75 -0.67 -9.38
CA VAL A 150 -24.66 0.48 -9.40
C VAL A 150 -24.17 1.49 -10.43
N PRO A 151 -24.74 1.51 -11.65
CA PRO A 151 -24.30 2.42 -12.71
C PRO A 151 -24.42 3.91 -12.37
N GLU A 152 -25.29 4.26 -11.42
CA GLU A 152 -25.48 5.63 -10.92
C GLU A 152 -24.43 6.05 -9.87
N ALA A 153 -23.46 5.18 -9.55
CA ALA A 153 -22.36 5.50 -8.66
C ALA A 153 -21.63 6.75 -9.14
N ARG A 154 -21.37 7.67 -8.21
CA ARG A 154 -20.71 8.94 -8.52
C ARG A 154 -19.29 8.90 -8.01
N LYS A 155 -18.35 9.44 -8.80
CA LYS A 155 -17.00 9.68 -8.31
C LYS A 155 -17.04 10.74 -7.21
N LEU A 156 -16.29 10.49 -6.15
CA LEU A 156 -16.07 11.44 -5.07
C LEU A 156 -14.92 12.36 -5.44
N ASP A 157 -15.11 13.67 -5.31
CA ASP A 157 -14.01 14.63 -5.50
C ASP A 157 -13.04 14.57 -4.31
N LYS A 158 -13.58 14.39 -3.10
CA LYS A 158 -12.83 14.23 -1.86
C LYS A 158 -13.47 13.19 -0.94
N ILE A 159 -12.65 12.62 -0.05
CA ILE A 159 -13.06 11.73 1.04
C ILE A 159 -12.11 11.91 2.22
N SER A 160 -12.59 11.78 3.45
CA SER A 160 -11.71 11.85 4.62
C SER A 160 -10.85 10.59 4.75
N TYR A 161 -9.75 10.66 5.49
CA TYR A 161 -8.95 9.48 5.82
C TYR A 161 -9.76 8.39 6.51
N GLU A 162 -10.64 8.76 7.45
CA GLU A 162 -11.44 7.83 8.26
C GLU A 162 -12.46 7.10 7.40
N GLU A 163 -13.21 7.82 6.55
CA GLU A 163 -14.14 7.21 5.62
C GLU A 163 -13.43 6.30 4.61
N MET A 164 -12.26 6.71 4.11
CA MET A 164 -11.48 5.88 3.20
C MET A 164 -10.95 4.61 3.91
N LEU A 165 -10.57 4.70 5.19
CA LEU A 165 -10.17 3.53 5.98
C LEU A 165 -11.32 2.54 6.13
N GLU A 166 -12.53 3.03 6.42
CA GLU A 166 -13.72 2.19 6.52
C GLU A 166 -14.10 1.56 5.18
N LEU A 167 -14.03 2.30 4.07
CA LEU A 167 -14.29 1.74 2.75
C LEU A 167 -13.23 0.70 2.35
N ALA A 168 -11.95 0.99 2.61
CA ALA A 168 -10.85 0.07 2.29
C ALA A 168 -10.92 -1.22 3.14
N SER A 169 -11.33 -1.12 4.41
CA SER A 169 -11.49 -2.29 5.30
C SER A 169 -12.61 -3.22 4.84
N LEU A 170 -13.63 -2.68 4.17
CA LEU A 170 -14.77 -3.41 3.61
C LEU A 170 -14.55 -3.92 2.18
N GLY A 171 -13.29 -3.94 1.71
CA GLY A 171 -12.90 -4.60 0.47
C GLY A 171 -12.94 -3.73 -0.79
N VAL A 172 -13.06 -2.40 -0.65
CA VAL A 172 -12.83 -1.47 -1.77
C VAL A 172 -11.36 -1.54 -2.18
N LYS A 173 -11.08 -2.05 -3.38
CA LYS A 173 -9.73 -2.40 -3.84
C LYS A 173 -8.90 -1.21 -4.36
N VAL A 174 -9.32 0.02 -4.08
CA VAL A 174 -8.73 1.22 -4.70
C VAL A 174 -7.45 1.67 -4.00
N LEU A 175 -7.45 1.71 -2.66
CA LEU A 175 -6.27 2.00 -1.85
C LEU A 175 -6.12 0.94 -0.76
N GLN A 176 -4.88 0.62 -0.45
CA GLN A 176 -4.57 -0.37 0.59
C GLN A 176 -4.68 0.27 1.97
N THR A 177 -5.41 -0.36 2.90
CA THR A 177 -5.71 0.18 4.25
C THR A 177 -4.46 0.73 4.94
N ARG A 178 -3.35 -0.02 4.95
CA ARG A 178 -2.09 0.41 5.57
C ARG A 178 -1.52 1.71 4.99
N SER A 179 -1.71 1.97 3.69
CA SER A 179 -1.26 3.21 3.05
C SER A 179 -2.10 4.40 3.51
N VAL A 180 -3.41 4.21 3.68
CA VAL A 180 -4.33 5.25 4.20
C VAL A 180 -4.06 5.51 5.68
N GLU A 181 -3.80 4.47 6.48
CA GLU A 181 -3.43 4.61 7.90
C GLU A 181 -2.14 5.42 8.04
N PHE A 182 -1.14 5.14 7.20
CA PHE A 182 0.12 5.87 7.19
C PHE A 182 -0.09 7.33 6.75
N ALA A 183 -0.89 7.55 5.70
CA ALA A 183 -1.23 8.89 5.21
C ALA A 183 -1.91 9.72 6.29
N MET A 184 -2.89 9.14 6.99
CA MET A 184 -3.60 9.76 8.11
C MET A 184 -2.64 10.14 9.24
N LYS A 185 -1.81 9.18 9.68
CA LYS A 185 -0.87 9.37 10.80
C LYS A 185 0.13 10.50 10.54
N HIS A 186 0.55 10.65 9.29
CA HIS A 186 1.57 11.61 8.88
C HIS A 186 0.99 12.84 8.15
N GLU A 187 -0.34 12.97 8.13
CA GLU A 187 -1.08 14.04 7.45
C GLU A 187 -0.62 14.28 6.00
N VAL A 188 -0.36 13.20 5.25
CA VAL A 188 0.02 13.25 3.83
C VAL A 188 -1.23 13.20 2.96
N PRO A 189 -1.57 14.26 2.20
CA PRO A 189 -2.69 14.22 1.28
C PRO A 189 -2.42 13.21 0.14
N VAL A 190 -3.40 12.35 -0.16
CA VAL A 190 -3.28 11.32 -1.20
C VAL A 190 -4.32 11.56 -2.28
N VAL A 191 -3.95 11.49 -3.55
CA VAL A 191 -4.91 11.55 -4.68
C VAL A 191 -4.86 10.24 -5.43
N VAL A 192 -6.01 9.60 -5.58
CA VAL A 192 -6.17 8.41 -6.42
C VAL A 192 -6.55 8.86 -7.83
N ARG A 193 -5.77 8.45 -8.83
CA ARG A 193 -6.00 8.75 -10.26
C ARG A 193 -5.94 7.51 -11.13
N SER A 194 -6.55 7.60 -12.31
CA SER A 194 -6.35 6.61 -13.36
C SER A 194 -5.04 6.89 -14.10
N SER A 195 -4.34 5.82 -14.50
CA SER A 195 -3.22 5.87 -15.43
C SER A 195 -3.66 6.04 -16.89
N PHE A 196 -4.96 5.93 -17.17
CA PHE A 196 -5.53 5.88 -18.52
C PHE A 196 -6.21 7.18 -18.95
N ASN A 197 -6.25 8.19 -18.09
CA ASN A 197 -6.84 9.49 -18.37
C ASN A 197 -6.20 10.61 -17.51
N ASP A 198 -6.57 11.86 -17.78
CA ASP A 198 -6.06 13.06 -17.08
C ASP A 198 -7.07 13.66 -16.09
N ASN A 199 -8.03 12.87 -15.60
CA ASN A 199 -9.03 13.36 -14.66
C ASN A 199 -8.38 13.67 -13.29
N GLN A 200 -9.02 14.56 -12.53
CA GLN A 200 -8.45 15.03 -11.26
C GLN A 200 -8.31 13.95 -10.18
N GLY A 201 -9.06 12.85 -10.29
CA GLY A 201 -9.06 11.77 -9.30
C GLY A 201 -9.98 12.02 -8.11
N THR A 202 -9.68 11.35 -6.99
CA THR A 202 -10.30 11.61 -5.68
C THR A 202 -9.21 11.96 -4.67
N LEU A 203 -9.39 13.07 -3.95
CA LEU A 203 -8.49 13.48 -2.86
C LEU A 203 -8.90 12.82 -1.54
N VAL A 204 -7.98 12.06 -0.95
CA VAL A 204 -8.06 11.51 0.40
C VAL A 204 -7.26 12.43 1.33
N THR A 205 -7.95 13.08 2.27
CA THR A 205 -7.35 14.13 3.13
C THR A 205 -8.02 14.16 4.50
N LYS A 206 -7.59 15.08 5.36
CA LYS A 206 -8.26 15.36 6.64
C LYS A 206 -9.66 15.89 6.38
N GLU A 207 -10.60 15.52 7.26
CA GLU A 207 -11.98 15.99 7.19
C GLU A 207 -12.06 17.53 7.15
N ASP A 208 -12.96 18.06 6.31
CA ASP A 208 -13.24 19.50 6.18
C ASP A 208 -14.76 19.79 6.35
N GLU A 209 -15.12 21.07 6.55
CA GLU A 209 -16.52 21.49 6.84
C GLU A 209 -17.52 21.09 5.74
N ASP A 210 -17.07 20.83 4.51
CA ASP A 210 -17.94 20.40 3.43
C ASP A 210 -18.27 18.90 3.52
N MET A 211 -17.38 18.09 4.09
CA MET A 211 -17.60 16.65 4.33
C MET A 211 -18.64 16.41 5.43
N GLU A 212 -18.66 17.23 6.50
CA GLU A 212 -19.63 17.08 7.61
C GLU A 212 -21.11 17.19 7.17
N LYS A 213 -21.38 17.81 6.01
CA LYS A 213 -22.73 17.94 5.45
C LYS A 213 -23.25 16.64 4.83
N VAL A 214 -22.36 15.68 4.55
CA VAL A 214 -22.68 14.41 3.91
C VAL A 214 -22.91 13.36 4.99
N VAL A 215 -24.14 12.81 5.06
CA VAL A 215 -24.50 11.82 6.10
C VAL A 215 -23.91 10.43 5.81
N ALA A 216 -23.70 10.10 4.52
CA ALA A 216 -23.10 8.85 4.10
C ALA A 216 -22.32 9.05 2.80
N SER A 217 -21.01 8.86 2.87
CA SER A 217 -20.09 9.14 1.76
C SER A 217 -19.95 7.99 0.78
N GLY A 218 -20.25 6.76 1.23
CA GLY A 218 -20.29 5.61 0.34
C GLY A 218 -20.89 4.35 0.94
N VAL A 219 -21.05 3.35 0.08
CA VAL A 219 -21.51 2.00 0.41
C VAL A 219 -20.45 1.02 -0.08
N ALA A 220 -19.91 0.22 0.84
CA ALA A 220 -19.04 -0.90 0.53
C ALA A 220 -19.73 -2.22 0.85
N TYR A 221 -19.24 -3.30 0.26
CA TYR A 221 -19.76 -4.64 0.51
C TYR A 221 -18.62 -5.67 0.37
N ASP A 222 -18.66 -6.71 1.20
CA ASP A 222 -17.77 -7.86 1.09
C ASP A 222 -18.60 -9.15 0.93
N LYS A 223 -18.39 -9.86 -0.18
CA LYS A 223 -19.06 -11.13 -0.49
C LYS A 223 -18.35 -12.33 0.14
N ASN A 224 -17.12 -12.17 0.62
CA ASN A 224 -16.28 -13.26 1.15
C ASN A 224 -16.35 -13.36 2.68
N GLN A 225 -17.55 -13.20 3.24
CA GLN A 225 -17.80 -13.19 4.68
C GLN A 225 -18.51 -14.48 5.12
N ALA A 226 -18.11 -15.01 6.29
CA ALA A 226 -18.77 -16.14 6.93
C ALA A 226 -19.18 -15.76 8.36
N LYS A 227 -20.47 -15.97 8.70
CA LYS A 227 -20.97 -15.68 10.05
C LYS A 227 -21.02 -16.94 10.90
N ILE A 228 -20.31 -16.93 12.02
CA ILE A 228 -20.37 -17.97 13.06
C ILE A 228 -21.01 -17.37 14.31
N THR A 229 -21.99 -18.07 14.90
CA THR A 229 -22.66 -17.63 16.12
C THR A 229 -22.48 -18.68 17.21
N VAL A 230 -21.84 -18.30 18.32
CA VAL A 230 -21.68 -19.16 19.51
C VAL A 230 -22.84 -18.89 20.46
N MET A 231 -23.78 -19.83 20.54
CA MET A 231 -24.94 -19.72 21.42
C MET A 231 -24.67 -20.35 22.79
N GLY A 232 -25.30 -19.82 23.84
CA GLY A 232 -25.21 -20.37 25.19
C GLY A 232 -23.85 -20.16 25.87
N ALA A 233 -23.07 -19.16 25.43
CA ALA A 233 -21.83 -18.79 26.08
C ALA A 233 -22.09 -18.29 27.51
N PRO A 234 -21.42 -18.82 28.55
CA PRO A 234 -21.57 -18.31 29.91
C PRO A 234 -21.14 -16.84 30.02
N ASP A 235 -21.94 -16.02 30.71
CA ASP A 235 -21.56 -14.63 31.01
C ASP A 235 -20.60 -14.57 32.21
N LYS A 236 -19.33 -14.87 31.93
CA LYS A 236 -18.24 -14.80 32.91
C LYS A 236 -16.97 -14.26 32.24
N PRO A 237 -16.17 -13.45 32.95
CA PRO A 237 -14.88 -13.00 32.45
C PRO A 237 -14.01 -14.17 31.96
N GLY A 238 -13.36 -13.98 30.81
CA GLY A 238 -12.45 -14.96 30.21
C GLY A 238 -13.06 -15.91 29.17
N ILE A 239 -14.39 -15.95 29.00
CA ILE A 239 -15.03 -16.74 27.93
C ILE A 239 -14.66 -16.21 26.54
N ALA A 240 -14.84 -14.90 26.31
CA ALA A 240 -14.44 -14.27 25.05
C ALA A 240 -12.93 -14.43 24.78
N ALA A 241 -12.09 -14.22 25.80
CA ALA A 241 -10.64 -14.37 25.67
C ALA A 241 -10.23 -15.79 25.25
N ARG A 242 -10.85 -16.83 25.82
CA ARG A 242 -10.60 -18.22 25.44
C ARG A 242 -11.03 -18.50 24.00
N LEU A 243 -12.19 -17.99 23.59
CA LEU A 243 -12.70 -18.14 22.24
C LEU A 243 -11.76 -17.49 21.22
N PHE A 244 -11.48 -16.20 21.36
CA PHE A 244 -10.62 -15.47 20.43
C PHE A 244 -9.17 -15.93 20.45
N LYS A 245 -8.66 -16.42 21.60
CA LYS A 245 -7.34 -17.04 21.65
C LYS A 245 -7.27 -18.31 20.78
N GLY A 246 -8.25 -19.20 20.87
CA GLY A 246 -8.26 -20.41 20.04
C GLY A 246 -8.34 -20.10 18.55
N ILE A 247 -9.08 -19.05 18.17
CA ILE A 247 -9.16 -18.55 16.79
C ILE A 247 -7.80 -17.99 16.32
N ALA A 248 -7.18 -17.15 17.15
CA ALA A 248 -5.88 -16.54 16.86
C ALA A 248 -4.74 -17.57 16.78
N ASP A 249 -4.71 -18.56 17.68
CA ASP A 249 -3.73 -19.65 17.68
C ASP A 249 -3.84 -20.52 16.41
N ALA A 250 -5.03 -20.56 15.79
CA ALA A 250 -5.27 -21.21 14.51
C ALA A 250 -4.96 -20.32 13.29
N GLY A 251 -4.53 -19.07 13.49
CA GLY A 251 -4.21 -18.12 12.43
C GLY A 251 -5.42 -17.61 11.65
N ILE A 252 -6.62 -17.67 12.24
CA ILE A 252 -7.87 -17.24 11.59
C ILE A 252 -8.09 -15.74 11.91
N VAL A 253 -8.32 -14.94 10.87
CA VAL A 253 -8.68 -13.52 10.99
C VAL A 253 -10.20 -13.42 11.15
N VAL A 254 -10.65 -12.63 12.15
CA VAL A 254 -12.05 -12.36 12.48
C VAL A 254 -12.33 -10.86 12.45
#